data_AF-A0A929K5L1-F1
#
_entry.id   AF-A0A929K5L1-F1
#
_cell.length_a   1.000
_cell.length_b   1.000
_cell.length_c   1.000
_cell.angle_alpha   90.00
_cell.angle_beta   90.00
_cell.angle_gamma   90.00
#
_symmetry.space_group_name_H-M   'P 1'
#
loop_
_entity.id
_entity.type
_entity.pdbx_description
1 polymer ?
#
loop_
_entity_poly.entity_id
_entity_poly.type
_entity_poly.pdbx_seq_one_letter_code
_entity_poly.pdbx_strand_id
1 'polypeptide(L)'
;MAKKKLSVLEYAIRDKRIVLCDDSIVRGTQIRNKVRDLKNAGAKEVHARIACPPLMYPCDFGISTRTYEELLARQYLSEGNITTMDELKALEAWVSEKIGADSVKYNSLEAFVAALKIPKEDLCLKCWDGNWPINP
;
A
#
# COMPACT_ATOMS: atom_id res chain seq x y z
N MET A 1 -18.82 14.71 -6.08
CA MET A 1 -17.40 14.30 -6.00
C MET A 1 -16.78 14.33 -7.40
N ALA A 2 -15.55 14.81 -7.54
CA ALA A 2 -14.86 14.86 -8.84
C ALA A 2 -14.67 13.45 -9.42
N LYS A 3 -15.12 13.23 -10.68
CA LYS A 3 -14.98 11.94 -11.39
C LYS A 3 -13.53 11.57 -11.70
N LYS A 4 -12.62 12.54 -11.74
CA LYS A 4 -11.19 12.35 -12.04
C LYS A 4 -10.36 13.33 -11.22
N LYS A 5 -9.44 12.81 -10.40
CA LYS A 5 -8.48 13.63 -9.62
C LYS A 5 -7.13 13.79 -10.33
N LEU A 6 -6.81 12.89 -11.26
CA LEU A 6 -5.53 12.83 -11.96
C LEU A 6 -5.77 12.63 -13.46
N SER A 7 -4.89 13.22 -14.28
CA SER A 7 -4.87 13.04 -15.73
C SER A 7 -3.58 12.33 -16.13
N VAL A 8 -3.69 11.39 -17.06
CA VAL A 8 -2.54 10.68 -17.61
C VAL A 8 -2.05 11.42 -18.85
N LEU A 9 -0.75 11.70 -18.91
CA LEU A 9 -0.10 12.29 -20.08
C LEU A 9 0.38 11.15 -20.98
N GLU A 10 -0.41 10.77 -21.99
CA GLU A 10 -0.14 9.57 -22.81
C GLU A 10 1.27 9.54 -23.41
N TYR A 11 1.79 10.68 -23.88
CA TYR A 11 3.13 10.77 -24.47
C TYR A 11 4.25 10.37 -23.49
N ALA A 12 4.02 10.52 -22.18
CA ALA A 12 4.99 10.14 -21.16
C ALA A 12 4.86 8.66 -20.75
N ILE A 13 3.76 8.00 -21.10
CA ILE A 13 3.40 6.66 -20.63
C ILE A 13 3.56 5.59 -21.72
N ARG A 14 3.18 5.91 -22.95
CA ARG A 14 3.12 4.97 -24.07
C ARG A 14 4.45 4.25 -24.29
N ASP A 15 4.39 2.92 -24.36
CA ASP A 15 5.50 1.98 -24.55
C ASP A 15 6.59 2.02 -23.45
N LYS A 16 6.31 2.68 -22.31
CA LYS A 16 7.23 2.75 -21.16
C LYS A 16 6.89 1.72 -20.09
N ARG A 17 7.91 1.33 -19.32
CA ARG A 17 7.74 0.62 -18.04
C ARG A 17 7.67 1.67 -16.93
N ILE A 18 6.56 1.69 -16.21
CA ILE A 18 6.23 2.75 -15.26
C ILE A 18 6.43 2.23 -13.83
N VAL A 19 7.12 3.02 -13.01
CA VAL A 19 7.13 2.84 -11.55
C VAL A 19 6.15 3.84 -10.96
N LEU A 20 5.05 3.34 -10.41
CA LEU A 20 4.03 4.14 -9.73
C LEU A 20 4.32 4.14 -8.22
N CYS A 21 4.77 5.27 -7.69
CA CYS A 21 4.95 5.44 -6.26
C CYS A 21 3.67 5.99 -5.62
N ASP A 22 3.21 5.37 -4.52
CA ASP A 22 2.09 5.85 -3.71
C ASP A 22 2.49 5.82 -2.23
N ASP A 23 1.84 6.63 -1.41
CA ASP A 23 2.12 6.68 0.04
C ASP A 23 1.68 5.39 0.75
N SER A 24 0.49 4.91 0.39
CA SER A 24 -0.21 3.83 1.08
C SER A 24 -1.23 3.15 0.18
N ILE A 25 -1.59 1.91 0.54
CA ILE A 25 -2.77 1.24 -0.02
C ILE A 25 -3.72 0.92 1.12
N VAL A 26 -4.80 1.69 1.22
CA VAL A 26 -5.88 1.44 2.20
C VAL A 26 -6.85 0.40 1.64
N ARG A 27 -7.69 0.78 0.66
CA ARG A 27 -8.73 -0.10 0.07
C ARG A 27 -8.38 -0.70 -1.28
N GLY A 28 -7.24 -0.34 -1.85
CA GLY A 28 -6.83 -0.74 -3.21
C GLY A 28 -7.59 -0.10 -4.38
N THR A 29 -8.75 0.51 -4.17
CA THR A 29 -9.61 1.02 -5.26
C THR A 29 -8.95 2.13 -6.08
N GLN A 30 -8.29 3.09 -5.42
CA GLN A 30 -7.64 4.22 -6.10
C GLN A 30 -6.45 3.75 -6.92
N ILE A 31 -5.53 2.98 -6.33
CA ILE A 31 -4.35 2.52 -7.03
C ILE A 31 -4.69 1.57 -8.19
N ARG A 32 -5.70 0.70 -8.04
CA ARG A 32 -6.22 -0.13 -9.15
C ARG A 32 -6.68 0.73 -10.33
N ASN A 33 -7.41 1.81 -10.06
CA ASN A 33 -7.83 2.73 -11.12
C ASN A 33 -6.63 3.43 -11.77
N LYS A 34 -5.63 3.87 -10.99
CA LYS A 34 -4.39 4.48 -11.53
C LYS A 34 -3.64 3.49 -12.43
N VAL A 35 -3.44 2.25 -11.98
CA VAL A 35 -2.77 1.19 -12.77
C VAL A 35 -3.53 0.94 -14.07
N ARG A 36 -4.86 0.81 -14.00
CA ARG A 36 -5.70 0.64 -15.20
C ARG A 36 -5.57 1.82 -16.16
N ASP A 37 -5.61 3.05 -15.65
CA ASP A 37 -5.53 4.25 -16.48
C ASP A 37 -4.15 4.37 -17.16
N LEU A 38 -3.06 3.96 -16.48
CA LEU A 38 -1.72 3.88 -17.07
C LEU A 38 -1.62 2.79 -18.14
N LYS A 39 -2.17 1.58 -17.88
CA LYS A 39 -2.20 0.50 -18.89
C LYS A 39 -3.02 0.90 -20.12
N ASN A 40 -4.17 1.55 -19.92
CA ASN A 40 -4.99 2.08 -21.01
C ASN A 40 -4.28 3.16 -21.85
N ALA A 41 -3.37 3.92 -21.23
CA ALA A 41 -2.53 4.90 -21.92
C ALA A 41 -1.33 4.27 -22.67
N GLY A 42 -1.22 2.93 -22.67
CA GLY A 42 -0.19 2.19 -23.41
C GLY A 42 1.09 1.91 -22.62
N ALA A 43 1.04 1.93 -21.27
CA ALA A 43 2.18 1.47 -20.47
C ALA A 43 2.49 -0.01 -20.80
N LYS A 44 3.77 -0.32 -21.02
CA LYS A 44 4.24 -1.70 -21.23
C LYS A 44 4.15 -2.54 -19.95
N GLU A 45 4.57 -1.96 -18.84
CA GLU A 45 4.52 -2.54 -17.51
C GLU A 45 4.21 -1.44 -16.49
N VAL A 46 3.53 -1.78 -15.40
CA VAL A 46 3.24 -0.87 -14.28
C VAL A 46 3.64 -1.56 -12.97
N HIS A 47 4.65 -1.04 -12.30
CA HIS A 47 5.17 -1.53 -11.04
C HIS A 47 4.83 -0.55 -9.92
N ALA A 48 4.01 -0.97 -8.94
CA ALA A 48 3.69 -0.13 -7.79
C ALA A 48 4.77 -0.22 -6.70
N ARG A 49 5.11 0.91 -6.08
CA ARG A 49 6.03 1.02 -4.94
C ARG A 49 5.36 1.83 -3.84
N ILE A 50 5.11 1.19 -2.71
CA ILE A 50 4.30 1.74 -1.63
C ILE A 50 5.22 2.12 -0.48
N ALA A 51 5.16 3.39 -0.08
CA ALA A 51 6.10 3.95 0.89
C ALA A 51 5.85 3.44 2.32
N CYS A 52 4.62 3.09 2.68
CA CYS A 52 4.31 2.51 3.98
C CYS A 52 4.29 0.95 3.94
N PRO A 53 4.43 0.29 5.09
CA PRO A 53 4.10 -1.13 5.21
C PRO A 53 2.59 -1.37 5.02
N PRO A 54 2.16 -2.62 4.78
CA PRO A 54 0.75 -2.95 4.62
C PRO A 54 -0.08 -2.56 5.85
N LEU A 55 -1.16 -1.82 5.65
CA LEU A 55 -2.05 -1.40 6.75
C LEU A 55 -2.88 -2.60 7.23
N MET A 56 -2.64 -3.00 8.47
CA MET A 56 -3.26 -4.17 9.10
C MET A 56 -4.34 -3.80 10.12
N TYR A 57 -4.35 -2.59 10.67
CA TYR A 57 -5.31 -2.21 11.72
C TYR A 57 -5.93 -0.83 11.46
N PRO A 58 -7.22 -0.63 11.83
CA PRO A 58 -7.81 0.70 11.87
C PRO A 58 -7.13 1.57 12.94
N CYS A 59 -7.03 2.86 12.64
CA CYS A 59 -6.45 3.84 13.54
C CYS A 59 -7.49 4.32 14.55
N ASP A 60 -7.24 4.10 15.85
CA ASP A 60 -8.16 4.56 16.91
C ASP A 60 -8.08 6.07 17.14
N PHE A 61 -7.02 6.71 16.65
CA PHE A 61 -6.86 8.17 16.68
C PHE A 61 -7.48 8.87 15.46
N GLY A 62 -8.23 8.13 14.62
CA GLY A 62 -9.07 8.71 13.57
C GLY A 62 -8.34 9.19 12.31
N ILE A 63 -7.05 8.89 12.14
CA ILE A 63 -6.26 9.36 10.99
C ILE A 63 -6.57 8.61 9.70
N SER A 64 -6.83 7.29 9.76
CA SER A 64 -7.16 6.52 8.57
C SER A 64 -7.86 5.20 8.89
N THR A 65 -8.94 4.95 8.13
CA THR A 65 -9.72 3.68 8.05
C THR A 65 -10.74 3.44 9.16
N ARG A 66 -11.93 2.96 8.76
CA ARG A 66 -13.09 2.81 9.66
C ARG A 66 -13.29 1.38 10.15
N THR A 67 -12.90 0.37 9.38
CA THR A 67 -13.04 -1.04 9.76
C THR A 67 -11.93 -1.91 9.16
N TYR A 68 -11.77 -3.15 9.67
CA TYR A 68 -10.77 -4.10 9.19
C TYR A 68 -11.06 -4.57 7.76
N GLU A 69 -12.32 -4.74 7.39
CA GLU A 69 -12.75 -5.26 6.08
C GLU A 69 -12.44 -4.29 4.93
N GLU A 70 -12.32 -3.01 5.25
CA GLU A 70 -11.92 -1.98 4.29
C GLU A 70 -10.42 -2.03 3.95
N LEU A 71 -9.59 -2.66 4.80
CA LEU A 71 -8.15 -2.76 4.58
C LEU A 71 -7.83 -3.86 3.57
N LEU A 72 -7.13 -3.50 2.50
CA LEU A 72 -6.78 -4.43 1.43
C LEU A 72 -5.94 -5.59 1.95
N ALA A 73 -4.98 -5.33 2.84
CA ALA A 73 -4.13 -6.37 3.40
C ALA A 73 -4.91 -7.36 4.27
N ARG A 74 -5.99 -6.92 4.94
CA ARG A 74 -6.89 -7.78 5.72
C ARG A 74 -7.78 -8.69 4.88
N GLN A 75 -7.95 -8.38 3.60
CA GLN A 75 -8.62 -9.30 2.66
C GLN A 75 -7.72 -10.47 2.25
N TYR A 76 -6.40 -10.34 2.43
CA TYR A 76 -5.44 -11.42 2.21
C TYR A 76 -5.15 -12.20 3.50
N LEU A 77 -4.90 -11.47 4.60
CA LEU A 77 -4.58 -12.03 5.90
C LEU A 77 -5.56 -11.50 6.95
N SER A 78 -6.59 -12.29 7.27
CA SER A 78 -7.68 -11.87 8.16
C SER A 78 -7.23 -11.68 9.61
N GLU A 79 -6.24 -12.43 10.07
CA GLU A 79 -5.73 -12.42 11.45
C GLU A 79 -4.20 -12.41 11.48
N GLY A 80 -3.60 -11.91 12.56
CA GLY A 80 -2.14 -11.82 12.69
C GLY A 80 -1.52 -10.68 11.88
N ASN A 81 -0.20 -10.76 11.69
CA ASN A 81 0.65 -9.72 11.09
C ASN A 81 1.57 -10.28 10.02
N ILE A 82 2.09 -9.41 9.16
CA ILE A 82 3.21 -9.72 8.27
C ILE A 82 4.49 -9.52 9.07
N THR A 83 5.20 -10.61 9.36
CA THR A 83 6.38 -10.63 10.24
C THR A 83 7.65 -11.07 9.52
N THR A 84 7.51 -11.67 8.34
CA THR A 84 8.64 -12.13 7.53
C THR A 84 8.62 -11.51 6.14
N MET A 85 9.81 -11.45 5.52
CA MET A 85 9.93 -10.99 4.14
C MET A 85 9.22 -11.89 3.13
N ASP A 86 9.04 -13.17 3.43
CA ASP A 86 8.35 -14.10 2.53
C ASP A 86 6.84 -13.94 2.60
N GLU A 87 6.27 -13.69 3.79
CA GLU A 87 4.87 -13.26 3.94
C GLU A 87 4.62 -11.93 3.20
N LEU A 88 5.55 -10.98 3.30
CA LEU A 88 5.43 -9.70 2.59
C LEU A 88 5.43 -9.90 1.07
N LYS A 89 6.33 -10.74 0.54
CA LYS A 89 6.36 -11.08 -0.90
C LYS A 89 5.09 -11.80 -1.35
N ALA A 90 4.53 -12.68 -0.52
CA ALA A 90 3.30 -13.38 -0.85
C ALA A 90 2.11 -12.40 -0.92
N LEU A 91 2.01 -11.46 0.01
CA LEU A 91 1.05 -10.37 -0.05
C LEU A 91 1.27 -9.48 -1.29
N GLU A 92 2.51 -9.12 -1.60
CA GLU A 92 2.84 -8.31 -2.79
C GLU A 92 2.38 -8.96 -4.09
N ALA A 93 2.59 -10.28 -4.23
CA ALA A 93 2.11 -11.05 -5.37
C ALA A 93 0.58 -10.98 -5.46
N TRP A 94 -0.12 -11.30 -4.37
CA TRP A 94 -1.58 -11.24 -4.33
C TRP A 94 -2.14 -9.84 -4.63
N VAL A 95 -1.52 -8.78 -4.07
CA VAL A 95 -1.94 -7.39 -4.33
C VAL A 95 -1.73 -7.04 -5.79
N SER A 96 -0.61 -7.44 -6.40
CA SER A 96 -0.31 -7.14 -7.81
C SER A 96 -1.39 -7.66 -8.74
N GLU A 97 -1.84 -8.92 -8.55
CA GLU A 97 -2.97 -9.50 -9.27
C GLU A 97 -4.26 -8.72 -9.01
N LYS A 98 -4.55 -8.40 -7.75
CA LYS A 98 -5.78 -7.70 -7.34
C LYS A 98 -5.92 -6.31 -7.96
N ILE A 99 -4.82 -5.60 -8.17
CA ILE A 99 -4.82 -4.24 -8.73
C ILE A 99 -4.43 -4.20 -10.22
N GLY A 100 -4.06 -5.34 -10.82
CA GLY A 100 -3.65 -5.47 -12.22
C GLY A 100 -2.26 -4.91 -12.53
N ALA A 101 -1.40 -4.76 -11.51
CA ALA A 101 -0.02 -4.29 -11.66
C ALA A 101 0.92 -5.45 -11.99
N ASP A 102 2.03 -5.17 -12.66
CA ASP A 102 3.05 -6.16 -13.03
C ASP A 102 3.94 -6.52 -11.84
N SER A 103 4.08 -5.62 -10.86
CA SER A 103 4.63 -5.95 -9.55
C SER A 103 4.18 -4.93 -8.51
N VAL A 104 4.16 -5.33 -7.25
CA VAL A 104 3.99 -4.44 -6.10
C VAL A 104 5.17 -4.64 -5.17
N LYS A 105 5.68 -3.56 -4.57
CA LYS A 105 6.55 -3.65 -3.39
C LYS A 105 6.08 -2.70 -2.31
N TYR A 106 6.09 -3.17 -1.08
CA TYR A 106 5.90 -2.35 0.12
C TYR A 106 7.25 -2.16 0.82
N ASN A 107 7.36 -1.12 1.64
CA ASN A 107 8.42 -1.10 2.66
C ASN A 107 8.12 -2.13 3.75
N SER A 108 9.17 -2.76 4.29
CA SER A 108 9.02 -3.52 5.54
C SER A 108 8.81 -2.55 6.70
N LEU A 109 8.25 -3.04 7.82
CA LEU A 109 8.05 -2.21 9.01
C LEU A 109 9.39 -1.69 9.55
N GLU A 110 10.42 -2.52 9.54
CA GLU A 110 11.77 -2.19 9.99
C GLU A 110 12.38 -1.09 9.12
N ALA A 111 12.30 -1.24 7.78
CA ALA A 111 12.80 -0.25 6.84
C ALA A 111 12.05 1.08 6.95
N PHE A 112 10.72 1.03 7.16
CA PHE A 112 9.90 2.21 7.38
C PHE A 112 10.30 2.96 8.65
N VAL A 113 10.44 2.25 9.78
CA VAL A 113 10.88 2.84 11.06
C VAL A 113 12.29 3.43 10.94
N ALA A 114 13.23 2.70 10.33
CA ALA A 114 14.59 3.17 10.12
C ALA A 114 14.65 4.47 9.29
N ALA A 115 13.76 4.62 8.30
CA ALA A 115 13.69 5.81 7.47
C ALA A 115 13.21 7.07 8.23
N LEU A 116 12.41 6.90 9.29
CA LEU A 116 11.88 8.00 10.09
C LEU A 116 12.95 8.65 10.99
N LYS A 117 14.04 7.93 11.30
CA LYS A 117 15.11 8.38 12.22
C LYS A 117 14.59 8.77 13.61
N ILE A 118 13.48 8.15 14.03
CA ILE A 118 12.88 8.28 15.36
C ILE A 118 12.98 6.89 16.02
N PRO A 119 13.30 6.80 17.32
CA PRO A 119 13.29 5.53 18.05
C PRO A 119 11.93 4.82 17.90
N LYS A 120 11.95 3.50 17.78
CA LYS A 120 10.72 2.71 17.53
C LYS A 120 9.71 2.87 18.67
N GLU A 121 10.22 2.94 19.89
CA GLU A 121 9.50 3.14 21.14
C GLU A 121 8.77 4.48 21.22
N ASP A 122 9.20 5.48 20.45
CA ASP A 122 8.57 6.80 20.37
C ASP A 122 7.53 6.89 19.23
N LEU A 123 7.28 5.79 18.52
CA LEU A 123 6.37 5.73 17.38
C LEU A 123 5.11 4.91 17.72
N CYS A 124 3.94 5.45 17.36
CA CYS A 124 2.72 4.66 17.27
C CYS A 124 2.77 3.81 15.99
N LEU A 125 2.89 2.49 16.13
CA LEU A 125 2.94 1.53 15.01
C LEU A 125 1.69 0.67 14.88
N LYS A 126 0.67 0.93 15.70
CA LYS A 126 -0.56 0.14 15.80
C LYS A 126 -1.20 -0.18 14.44
N CYS A 127 -1.20 0.75 13.49
CA CYS A 127 -1.78 0.54 12.16
C CYS A 127 -1.14 -0.62 11.38
N TRP A 128 0.08 -1.04 11.74
CA TRP A 128 0.84 -2.09 11.06
C TRP A 128 1.04 -3.33 11.94
N ASP A 129 1.35 -3.17 13.22
CA ASP A 129 1.67 -4.29 14.12
C ASP A 129 0.59 -4.58 15.18
N GLY A 130 -0.42 -3.73 15.30
CA GLY A 130 -1.50 -3.89 16.27
C GLY A 130 -1.10 -3.57 17.71
N ASN A 131 0.16 -3.21 17.96
CA ASN A 131 0.65 -2.90 19.29
C ASN A 131 0.14 -1.53 19.72
N TRP A 132 -0.51 -1.51 20.87
CA TRP A 132 -1.08 -0.30 21.42
C TRP A 132 0.05 0.54 22.05
N PRO A 133 0.20 1.82 21.67
CA PRO A 133 1.36 2.64 22.07
C PRO A 133 1.28 3.13 23.53
N ILE A 134 0.14 2.96 24.21
CA ILE A 134 -0.11 3.46 25.57
C ILE A 134 -0.68 2.30 26.36
N ASN A 135 -0.02 1.78 27.40
CA ASN A 135 -0.70 0.81 28.28
C ASN A 135 -1.97 1.45 28.89
N PRO A 136 -3.13 0.78 28.84
CA PRO A 136 -4.36 1.30 29.43
C PRO A 136 -4.24 1.55 30.93
#